data_AF-A0A850BI72-F1
#
_entry.id   AF-A0A850BI72-F1
#
_cell.length_a   1.000
_cell.length_b   1.000
_cell.length_c   1.000
_cell.angle_alpha   90.00
_cell.angle_beta   90.00
_cell.angle_gamma   90.00
#
_symmetry.space_group_name_H-M   'P 1'
#
loop_
_entity.id
_entity.type
_entity.pdbx_description
1 polymer ?
#
loop_
_entity_poly.entity_id
_entity_poly.type
_entity_poly.pdbx_seq_one_letter_code
_entity_poly.pdbx_strand_id
1 'polypeptide(L)'
;MLKLAIGLIAAVAWYGLWYARKSRGRQKMREIDEGKRCVACDGTHVEAYRGVARCLRCGHTVSLAGFRNAEVSDRDLDNVTRPDDNRRGL
;
A
#
# COMPACT_ATOMS: atom_id res chain seq x y z
N MET A 1 22.17 10.79 -30.83
CA MET A 1 22.48 9.78 -29.80
C MET A 1 22.23 10.27 -28.37
N LEU A 2 22.69 11.47 -27.98
CA LEU A 2 22.48 12.03 -26.63
C LEU A 2 20.99 12.11 -26.19
N LYS A 3 20.08 12.51 -27.09
CA LYS A 3 18.63 12.59 -26.79
C LYS A 3 17.99 11.22 -26.48
N LEU A 4 18.48 10.15 -27.10
CA LEU A 4 18.01 8.77 -26.84
C LEU A 4 18.51 8.27 -25.47
N ALA A 5 19.74 8.61 -25.10
CA ALA A 5 20.29 8.28 -23.78
C ALA A 5 19.52 8.98 -22.64
N ILE A 6 19.18 10.27 -22.82
CA ILE A 6 18.39 11.02 -21.82
C ILE A 6 16.98 10.42 -21.67
N GLY A 7 16.34 10.05 -22.79
CA GLY A 7 15.03 9.40 -22.77
C GLY A 7 15.04 8.06 -22.03
N LEU A 8 16.08 7.24 -22.25
CA LEU A 8 16.26 5.96 -21.55
C LEU A 8 16.49 6.16 -20.04
N ILE A 9 17.35 7.11 -19.65
CA ILE A 9 17.60 7.42 -18.23
C ILE A 9 16.32 7.89 -17.55
N ALA A 10 15.55 8.77 -18.20
CA ALA A 10 14.27 9.25 -17.69
C ALA A 10 13.26 8.11 -17.53
N ALA A 11 13.18 7.19 -18.49
CA ALA A 11 12.30 6.03 -18.43
C ALA A 11 12.67 5.07 -17.28
N VAL A 12 13.97 4.79 -17.10
CA VAL A 12 14.46 3.93 -16.00
C VAL A 12 14.21 4.60 -14.64
N ALA A 13 14.48 5.90 -14.51
CA ALA A 13 14.20 6.65 -13.28
C ALA A 13 12.71 6.69 -12.95
N TRP A 14 11.86 6.90 -13.96
CA TRP A 14 10.39 6.86 -13.81
C TRP A 14 9.91 5.48 -13.36
N TYR A 15 10.40 4.41 -14.00
CA TYR A 15 10.07 3.04 -13.64
C TYR A 15 10.51 2.69 -12.22
N GLY A 16 11.72 3.11 -11.82
CA GLY A 16 12.23 2.93 -10.46
C GLY A 16 11.38 3.65 -9.42
N LEU A 17 10.96 4.89 -9.69
CA LEU A 17 10.06 5.66 -8.83
C LEU A 17 8.68 5.00 -8.68
N TRP A 18 8.13 4.49 -9.78
CA TRP A 18 6.86 3.78 -9.78
C TRP A 18 6.94 2.48 -8.96
N TYR A 19 8.00 1.69 -9.17
CA TYR A 19 8.22 0.44 -8.43
C TYR A 19 8.40 0.69 -6.93
N ALA A 20 9.15 1.74 -6.55
CA ALA A 20 9.34 2.13 -5.15
C ALA A 20 8.03 2.60 -4.47
N ARG A 21 7.13 3.27 -5.20
CA ARG A 21 5.80 3.61 -4.67
C ARG A 21 4.94 2.36 -4.45
N LYS A 22 4.98 1.41 -5.40
CA LYS A 22 4.25 0.14 -5.29
C LYS A 22 4.74 -0.70 -4.10
N SER A 23 6.05 -0.78 -3.88
CA SER A 23 6.61 -1.55 -2.76
C SER A 23 6.26 -0.96 -1.38
N ARG A 24 6.22 0.38 -1.26
CA ARG A 24 5.80 1.08 -0.03
C ARG A 24 4.33 0.81 0.32
N GLY A 25 3.44 0.74 -0.68
CA GLY A 25 2.03 0.38 -0.47
C GLY A 25 1.88 -1.03 0.12
N ARG A 26 2.61 -2.00 -0.42
CA ARG A 26 2.61 -3.38 0.11
C ARG A 26 3.19 -3.47 1.53
N GLN A 27 4.27 -2.75 1.81
CA GLN A 27 4.83 -2.69 3.17
C GLN A 27 3.82 -2.13 4.17
N LYS A 28 3.10 -1.06 3.82
CA LYS A 28 2.04 -0.50 4.68
C LYS A 28 0.93 -1.49 4.96
N MET A 29 0.45 -2.21 3.95
CA MET A 29 -0.60 -3.23 4.15
C MET A 29 -0.12 -4.36 5.05
N ARG A 30 1.12 -4.83 4.85
CA ARG A 30 1.73 -5.82 5.72
C ARG A 30 1.88 -5.34 7.18
N GLU A 31 2.25 -4.07 7.39
CA GLU A 31 2.29 -3.48 8.74
C GLU A 31 0.90 -3.42 9.38
N ILE A 32 -0.16 -3.22 8.59
CA ILE A 32 -1.56 -3.26 9.06
C ILE A 32 -1.95 -4.70 9.43
N ASP A 33 -1.64 -5.69 8.60
CA ASP A 33 -1.94 -7.12 8.84
C ASP A 33 -1.21 -7.66 10.07
N GLU A 34 0.03 -7.20 10.30
CA GLU A 34 0.80 -7.50 11.50
C GLU A 34 0.30 -6.73 12.75
N GLY A 35 -0.71 -5.86 12.60
CA GLY A 35 -1.28 -5.07 13.70
C GLY A 35 -0.35 -3.98 14.21
N LYS A 36 0.63 -3.55 13.42
CA LYS A 36 1.63 -2.51 13.76
C LYS A 36 1.20 -1.11 13.31
N ARG A 37 0.21 -1.03 12.41
CA ARG A 37 -0.25 0.22 11.81
C ARG A 37 -1.77 0.24 11.72
N CYS A 38 -2.36 1.39 12.02
CA CYS A 38 -3.80 1.59 11.93
C CYS A 38 -4.21 1.89 10.49
N VAL A 39 -5.17 1.12 9.96
CA VAL A 39 -5.74 1.35 8.63
C VAL A 39 -6.48 2.69 8.50
N ALA A 40 -7.05 3.21 9.59
CA ALA A 40 -7.89 4.40 9.56
C ALA A 40 -7.10 5.72 9.60
N CYS A 41 -6.01 5.77 10.38
CA CYS A 41 -5.25 7.02 10.61
C CYS A 41 -3.77 6.93 10.24
N ASP A 42 -3.33 5.79 9.69
CA ASP A 42 -1.94 5.50 9.32
C ASP A 42 -0.96 5.60 10.52
N GLY A 43 -1.48 5.58 11.75
CA GLY A 43 -0.72 5.69 13.00
C GLY A 43 -0.14 4.35 13.46
N THR A 44 1.03 4.38 14.10
CA THR A 44 1.77 3.19 14.56
C THR A 44 1.49 2.81 16.02
N HIS A 45 0.71 3.60 16.75
CA HIS A 45 0.30 3.30 18.11
C HIS A 45 -0.90 2.35 18.09
N VAL A 46 -0.62 1.07 17.92
CA VAL A 46 -1.63 0.00 17.90
C VAL A 46 -1.32 -1.00 19.00
N GLU A 47 -2.35 -1.35 19.77
CA GLU A 47 -2.31 -2.36 20.81
C GLU A 47 -3.11 -3.57 20.36
N ALA A 48 -2.46 -4.74 20.29
CA ALA A 48 -3.09 -6.00 19.92
C ALA A 48 -3.38 -6.83 21.18
N TYR A 49 -4.66 -7.10 21.45
CA TYR A 49 -5.10 -7.90 22.59
C TYR A 49 -6.21 -8.87 22.17
N ARG A 50 -6.04 -10.16 22.49
CA ARG A 50 -7.01 -11.24 22.22
C ARG A 50 -7.58 -11.26 20.78
N GLY A 51 -6.71 -11.07 19.79
CA GLY A 51 -7.13 -11.12 18.38
C GLY A 51 -7.86 -9.87 17.88
N VAL A 52 -7.84 -8.78 18.66
CA VAL A 52 -8.31 -7.45 18.26
C VAL A 52 -7.12 -6.49 18.28
N ALA A 53 -6.98 -5.67 17.24
CA ALA A 53 -6.03 -4.56 17.21
C ALA A 53 -6.78 -3.25 17.41
N ARG A 54 -6.36 -2.45 18.39
CA ARG A 54 -6.92 -1.14 18.70
C ARG A 54 -5.86 -0.06 18.50
N CYS A 55 -6.18 0.97 17.73
CA CYS A 55 -5.32 2.14 17.63
C CYS A 55 -5.53 3.06 18.84
N LEU A 56 -4.46 3.32 19.59
CA LEU A 56 -4.47 4.22 20.74
C LEU A 56 -4.54 5.69 20.34
N ARG A 57 -4.25 6.01 19.06
CA ARG A 57 -4.30 7.39 18.54
C ARG A 57 -5.69 7.84 18.14
N CYS A 58 -6.44 7.02 17.41
CA CYS A 58 -7.77 7.38 16.91
C CYS A 58 -8.91 6.52 17.48
N GLY A 59 -8.61 5.52 18.30
CA GLY A 59 -9.60 4.62 18.90
C GLY A 59 -10.16 3.56 17.93
N HIS A 60 -9.78 3.58 16.65
CA HIS A 60 -10.25 2.60 15.67
C HIS A 60 -9.84 1.19 16.09
N THR A 61 -10.78 0.25 16.01
CA THR A 61 -10.64 -1.11 16.53
C THR A 61 -11.01 -2.09 15.45
N VAL A 62 -10.18 -3.12 15.26
CA VAL A 62 -10.32 -4.08 14.17
C VAL A 62 -10.04 -5.49 14.66
N SER A 63 -10.86 -6.46 14.23
CA SER A 63 -10.63 -7.88 14.49
C SER A 63 -9.53 -8.40 13.57
N LEU A 64 -8.41 -8.87 14.14
CA LEU A 64 -7.30 -9.46 13.39
C LEU A 64 -7.72 -10.75 12.67
N ALA A 65 -8.69 -11.50 13.23
CA ALA A 65 -9.26 -12.67 12.57
C ALA A 65 -10.06 -12.28 11.33
N GLY A 66 -10.86 -11.20 11.41
CA GLY A 66 -11.59 -10.67 10.26
C GLY A 66 -10.66 -10.10 9.19
N PHE A 67 -9.58 -9.44 9.59
CA PHE A 67 -8.58 -8.91 8.66
C PHE A 67 -7.79 -10.01 7.94
N ARG A 68 -7.38 -11.06 8.65
CA ARG A 68 -6.67 -12.20 8.03
C ARG A 68 -7.56 -13.03 7.11
N ASN A 69 -8.84 -13.14 7.43
CA ASN A 69 -9.82 -13.84 6.59
C ASN A 69 -10.29 -12.99 5.39
N ALA A 70 -10.08 -11.67 5.43
CA ALA A 70 -10.11 -10.84 4.25
C ALA A 70 -8.83 -11.11 3.44
N GLU A 71 -8.74 -12.31 2.88
CA GLU A 71 -7.64 -12.71 2.01
C GLU A 71 -7.74 -11.85 0.73
N VAL A 72 -7.08 -10.69 0.75
CA VAL A 72 -6.98 -9.83 -0.43
C VAL A 72 -5.95 -10.48 -1.34
N SER A 73 -6.39 -11.05 -2.46
CA SER A 73 -5.45 -11.65 -3.39
C SER A 73 -4.48 -10.59 -3.92
N ASP A 74 -3.25 -10.98 -4.26
CA ASP A 74 -2.29 -10.07 -4.90
C ASP A 74 -2.88 -9.40 -6.16
N ARG A 75 -3.84 -10.07 -6.81
CA ARG A 75 -4.57 -9.58 -7.98
C ARG A 75 -5.56 -8.45 -7.62
N ASP A 76 -6.23 -8.55 -6.48
CA ASP A 76 -7.12 -7.49 -5.98
C ASP A 76 -6.32 -6.26 -5.55
N LEU A 77 -5.17 -6.49 -4.91
CA LEU A 77 -4.23 -5.43 -4.54
C LEU A 77 -3.67 -4.71 -5.79
N ASP A 78 -3.37 -5.46 -6.84
CA ASP A 78 -2.94 -4.92 -8.13
C ASP A 78 -4.07 -4.15 -8.84
N ASN A 79 -5.33 -4.57 -8.72
CA ASN A 79 -6.47 -3.85 -9.29
C ASN A 79 -6.70 -2.47 -8.63
N VAL A 80 -6.55 -2.35 -7.31
CA VAL A 80 -6.73 -1.08 -6.59
C VAL A 80 -5.51 -0.16 -6.63
N THR A 81 -4.32 -0.70 -6.92
CA THR A 81 -3.08 0.08 -7.09
C THR A 81 -2.72 0.34 -8.55
N ARG A 82 -3.47 -0.23 -9.50
CA ARG A 82 -3.30 0.07 -10.92
C ARG A 82 -3.58 1.56 -11.11
N PRO A 83 -2.64 2.33 -11.68
CA PRO A 83 -2.92 3.71 -12.04
C PRO A 83 -4.13 3.72 -12.98
N ASP A 84 -5.11 4.57 -12.69
CA ASP A 84 -6.30 4.73 -13.52
C ASP A 84 -5.85 5.05 -14.95
N ASP A 85 -6.01 4.09 -15.87
CA ASP A 85 -5.63 4.24 -17.28
C ASP A 85 -6.60 5.17 -18.04
N ASN A 86 -7.49 5.87 -17.32
CA ASN A 86 -8.53 6.75 -17.85
C ASN A 86 -7.98 8.13 -18.32
N ARG A 87 -6.80 8.14 -18.96
CA ARG A 87 -6.27 9.28 -19.74
C ARG A 87 -6.50 9.10 -21.23
N ARG A 88 -7.68 8.60 -21.63
CA ARG A 88 -8.14 8.66 -23.03
C ARG A 88 -9.44 9.45 -23.08
N GLY A 89 -9.31 10.76 -23.29
CA GLY A 89 -10.43 11.61 -23.70
C GLY A 89 -10.61 12.85 -22.84
N LEU A 90 -9.68 13.80 -22.96
CA LEU A 90 -9.94 15.25 -22.95
C LEU A 90 -8.87 15.91 -23.83
#